data_AF-A0A4Q3UQK2-F1
#
_entry.id   AF-A0A4Q3UQK2-F1
#
_cell.length_a   1.000
_cell.length_b   1.000
_cell.length_c   1.000
_cell.angle_alpha   90.00
_cell.angle_beta   90.00
_cell.angle_gamma   90.00
#
_symmetry.space_group_name_H-M   'P 1'
#
loop_
_entity.id
_entity.type
_entity.pdbx_description
1 polymer ?
#
loop_
_entity_poly.entity_id
_entity_poly.type
_entity_poly.pdbx_seq_one_letter_code
_entity_poly.pdbx_strand_id
1 'polypeptide(L)'
;MLGVLFATALLHIAPIQDLPKPANAAELDSLLAAEDYTNLVKALSNAQDGDALFLNMNWERDTTLRGATVFVTFLYIRDLKRMAASMPADEGAPMRDTAGMMSLIAYATISIDKAYCADATAAGHRLNQLMEIAGTSFAELKAMPLETRRMLLDFIPRAEQMTAKSRLRDGYDSFICRGGMMEMMTGLRAGAPKEVPTPPGGIGRTFTIDPGTGYKPPRADPEKAASQIAEARAKLPSVLANMLGLDD
;
A
#
# COMPACT_ATOMS: atom_id res chain seq x y z
N MET A 1 18.98 24.85 11.88
CA MET A 1 17.99 25.31 10.88
C MET A 1 17.46 24.19 9.98
N LEU A 2 17.50 22.91 10.40
CA LEU A 2 16.94 21.78 9.60
C LEU A 2 15.51 21.37 9.97
N GLY A 3 14.91 21.92 11.03
CA GLY A 3 13.57 21.52 11.50
C GLY A 3 12.39 22.12 10.73
N VAL A 4 12.63 23.06 9.82
CA VAL A 4 11.55 23.81 9.14
C VAL A 4 11.18 23.18 7.78
N LEU A 5 12.09 22.42 7.17
CA LEU A 5 11.88 21.84 5.83
C LEU A 5 10.91 20.65 5.82
N PHE A 6 10.80 19.89 6.91
CA PHE A 6 9.80 18.81 7.01
C PHE A 6 8.38 19.34 7.28
N ALA A 7 8.25 20.41 8.06
CA ALA A 7 6.94 21.04 8.33
C ALA A 7 6.36 21.71 7.07
N THR A 8 7.21 22.22 6.17
CA THR A 8 6.75 22.82 4.91
C THR A 8 6.36 21.79 3.84
N ALA A 9 6.86 20.56 3.91
CA ALA A 9 6.48 19.48 3.00
C ALA A 9 5.09 18.89 3.28
N LEU A 10 4.61 18.96 4.53
CA LEU A 10 3.28 18.50 4.93
C LEU A 10 2.20 19.59 4.89
N LEU A 11 2.58 20.87 5.00
CA LEU A 11 1.64 22.01 4.93
C LEU A 11 1.38 22.53 3.51
N HIS A 12 2.10 22.03 2.50
CA HIS A 12 1.72 22.19 1.10
C HIS A 12 1.00 20.93 0.62
N ILE A 13 -0.21 20.71 1.12
CA ILE A 13 -1.30 20.22 0.26
C ILE A 13 -1.65 21.37 -0.70
N ALA A 14 -0.67 21.83 -1.49
CA ALA A 14 -0.95 22.50 -2.74
C ALA A 14 -1.78 21.51 -3.56
N PRO A 15 -2.74 21.96 -4.39
CA PRO A 15 -3.56 21.05 -5.17
C PRO A 15 -2.66 20.05 -5.90
N ILE A 16 -2.82 18.76 -5.58
CA ILE A 16 -2.02 17.61 -6.03
C ILE A 16 -2.13 17.42 -7.57
N GLN A 17 -2.80 18.33 -8.28
CA GLN A 17 -3.36 18.09 -9.60
C GLN A 17 -2.40 18.26 -10.79
N ASP A 18 -1.17 18.76 -10.63
CA ASP A 18 -0.31 19.10 -11.78
C ASP A 18 1.11 18.50 -11.76
N LEU A 19 1.35 17.41 -11.03
CA LEU A 19 2.62 16.68 -11.23
C LEU A 19 2.61 15.99 -12.60
N PRO A 20 3.72 16.04 -13.35
CA PRO A 20 3.80 15.33 -14.63
C PRO A 20 3.67 13.83 -14.37
N LYS A 21 2.74 13.21 -15.10
CA LYS A 21 2.39 11.78 -15.07
C LYS A 21 2.99 11.07 -16.28
N PRO A 22 3.09 9.73 -16.29
CA PRO A 22 3.62 9.04 -17.44
C PRO A 22 2.64 9.16 -18.62
N ALA A 23 3.16 9.09 -19.85
CA ALA A 23 2.34 9.23 -21.05
C ALA A 23 1.21 8.19 -21.15
N ASN A 24 1.37 7.03 -20.51
CA ASN A 24 0.37 5.97 -20.44
C ASN A 24 -0.53 6.04 -19.18
N ALA A 25 -0.63 7.18 -18.48
CA ALA A 25 -1.45 7.30 -17.27
C ALA A 25 -2.91 6.83 -17.44
N ALA A 26 -3.53 7.08 -18.61
CA ALA A 26 -4.89 6.61 -18.90
C ALA A 26 -4.99 5.08 -19.01
N GLU A 27 -3.93 4.42 -19.49
CA GLU A 27 -3.83 2.95 -19.50
C GLU A 27 -3.74 2.42 -18.07
N LEU A 28 -2.90 3.04 -17.23
CA LEU A 28 -2.77 2.68 -15.82
C LEU A 28 -4.09 2.82 -15.06
N ASP A 29 -4.81 3.92 -15.28
CA ASP A 29 -6.14 4.14 -14.69
C ASP A 29 -7.15 3.07 -15.16
N SER A 30 -7.11 2.70 -16.44
CA SER A 30 -7.97 1.64 -17.00
C SER A 30 -7.65 0.27 -16.41
N LEU A 31 -6.36 -0.09 -16.27
CA LEU A 31 -5.92 -1.35 -15.68
C LEU A 31 -6.32 -1.43 -14.21
N LEU A 32 -6.17 -0.32 -13.47
CA LEU A 32 -6.58 -0.21 -12.08
C LEU A 32 -8.11 -0.36 -11.93
N ALA A 33 -8.90 0.33 -12.76
CA ALA A 33 -10.37 0.21 -12.75
C ALA A 33 -10.86 -1.20 -13.11
N ALA A 34 -10.11 -1.93 -13.95
CA ALA A 34 -10.38 -3.32 -14.29
C ALA A 34 -9.85 -4.33 -13.25
N GLU A 35 -9.21 -3.86 -12.17
CA GLU A 35 -8.51 -4.69 -11.18
C GLU A 35 -7.43 -5.62 -11.80
N ASP A 36 -6.86 -5.23 -12.94
CA ASP A 36 -5.82 -5.99 -13.63
C ASP A 36 -4.44 -5.65 -13.06
N TYR A 37 -4.25 -6.05 -11.80
CA TYR A 37 -3.02 -5.81 -11.04
C TYR A 37 -1.77 -6.41 -11.70
N THR A 38 -1.94 -7.49 -12.47
CA THR A 38 -0.82 -8.14 -13.17
C THR A 38 -0.31 -7.26 -14.30
N ASN A 39 -1.19 -6.79 -15.17
CA ASN A 39 -0.76 -5.94 -16.27
C ASN A 39 -0.46 -4.51 -15.80
N LEU A 40 -1.08 -4.03 -14.71
CA LEU A 40 -0.71 -2.77 -14.07
C LEU A 40 0.76 -2.78 -13.62
N VAL A 41 1.21 -3.85 -12.95
CA VAL A 41 2.62 -3.97 -12.55
C VAL A 41 3.55 -4.04 -13.75
N LYS A 42 3.18 -4.77 -14.81
CA LYS A 42 3.99 -4.84 -16.03
C LYS A 42 4.13 -3.45 -16.66
N ALA A 43 3.04 -2.70 -16.78
CA ALA A 43 3.03 -1.35 -17.33
C ALA A 43 3.93 -0.40 -16.54
N LEU A 44 3.91 -0.49 -15.20
CA LEU A 44 4.77 0.31 -14.32
C LEU A 44 6.23 -0.15 -14.30
N SER A 45 6.48 -1.46 -14.46
CA SER A 45 7.83 -2.04 -14.43
C SER A 45 8.63 -1.80 -15.72
N ASN A 46 7.98 -1.34 -16.79
CA ASN A 46 8.63 -1.05 -18.07
C ASN A 46 9.44 0.25 -18.09
N ALA A 47 9.48 1.02 -16.99
CA ALA A 47 10.34 2.20 -16.86
C ALA A 47 11.82 1.81 -17.05
N GLN A 48 12.44 2.32 -18.12
CA GLN A 48 13.81 1.98 -18.52
C GLN A 48 14.86 2.86 -17.84
N ASP A 49 14.46 4.00 -17.28
CA ASP A 49 15.34 4.97 -16.64
C ASP A 49 14.67 5.64 -15.41
N GLY A 50 15.44 6.47 -14.71
CA GLY A 50 15.00 7.16 -13.50
C GLY A 50 13.88 8.19 -13.74
N ASP A 51 13.85 8.85 -14.90
CA ASP A 51 12.83 9.84 -15.23
C ASP A 51 11.47 9.18 -15.46
N ALA A 52 11.45 8.07 -16.21
CA ALA A 52 10.26 7.26 -16.41
C ALA A 52 9.73 6.70 -15.06
N LEU A 53 10.63 6.24 -14.18
CA LEU A 53 10.25 5.79 -12.85
C LEU A 53 9.66 6.93 -12.01
N PHE A 54 10.24 8.13 -12.06
CA PHE A 54 9.73 9.30 -11.35
C PHE A 54 8.33 9.69 -11.81
N LEU A 55 8.06 9.67 -13.13
CA LEU A 55 6.72 9.91 -13.67
C LEU A 55 5.72 8.86 -13.17
N ASN A 56 6.09 7.57 -13.21
CA ASN A 56 5.26 6.49 -12.64
C ASN A 56 4.95 6.73 -11.17
N MET A 57 5.96 7.09 -10.36
CA MET A 57 5.79 7.42 -8.95
C MET A 57 4.87 8.61 -8.71
N ASN A 58 4.82 9.60 -9.61
CA ASN A 58 3.85 10.70 -9.52
C ASN A 58 2.40 10.21 -9.73
N TRP A 59 2.19 9.29 -10.68
CA TRP A 59 0.88 8.65 -10.84
C TRP A 59 0.51 7.82 -9.61
N GLU A 60 1.43 7.02 -9.09
CA GLU A 60 1.20 6.19 -7.90
C GLU A 60 0.87 7.03 -6.66
N ARG A 61 1.61 8.13 -6.46
CA ARG A 61 1.36 9.10 -5.39
C ARG A 61 -0.04 9.70 -5.50
N ASP A 62 -0.37 10.30 -6.64
CA ASP A 62 -1.68 10.93 -6.86
C ASP A 62 -2.82 9.92 -6.65
N THR A 63 -2.70 8.75 -7.27
CA THR A 63 -3.69 7.69 -7.18
C THR A 63 -3.87 7.16 -5.75
N THR A 64 -2.77 7.01 -5.00
CA THR A 64 -2.84 6.65 -3.59
C THR A 64 -3.53 7.72 -2.75
N LEU A 65 -3.20 8.99 -2.96
CA LEU A 65 -3.77 10.12 -2.20
C LEU A 65 -5.25 10.36 -2.54
N ARG A 66 -5.72 9.94 -3.72
CA ARG A 66 -7.15 9.91 -4.07
C ARG A 66 -7.92 8.75 -3.42
N GLY A 67 -7.23 7.84 -2.72
CA GLY A 67 -7.82 6.70 -2.05
C GLY A 67 -8.06 5.52 -2.96
N ALA A 68 -7.13 5.25 -3.89
CA ALA A 68 -7.09 3.99 -4.61
C ALA A 68 -6.78 2.80 -3.68
N THR A 69 -6.77 1.61 -4.27
CA THR A 69 -6.44 0.35 -3.58
C THR A 69 -5.06 0.40 -2.92
N VAL A 70 -4.91 -0.32 -1.80
CA VAL A 70 -3.61 -0.46 -1.12
C VAL A 70 -2.54 -1.11 -2.00
N PHE A 71 -2.94 -1.79 -3.09
CA PHE A 71 -2.00 -2.28 -4.09
C PHE A 71 -1.13 -1.16 -4.69
N VAL A 72 -1.73 -0.03 -5.07
CA VAL A 72 -0.96 1.12 -5.60
C VAL A 72 -0.04 1.68 -4.53
N THR A 73 -0.49 1.72 -3.26
CA THR A 73 0.36 2.10 -2.13
C THR A 73 1.57 1.18 -1.99
N PHE A 74 1.43 -0.14 -2.21
CA PHE A 74 2.56 -1.08 -2.17
C PHE A 74 3.57 -0.81 -3.29
N LEU A 75 3.10 -0.52 -4.50
CA LEU A 75 3.97 -0.16 -5.62
C LEU A 75 4.73 1.13 -5.31
N TYR A 76 4.03 2.13 -4.77
CA TYR A 76 4.65 3.39 -4.40
C TYR A 76 5.72 3.23 -3.31
N ILE A 77 5.45 2.45 -2.26
CA ILE A 77 6.44 2.15 -1.20
C ILE A 77 7.66 1.46 -1.81
N ARG A 78 7.45 0.45 -2.66
CA ARG A 78 8.54 -0.27 -3.33
C ARG A 78 9.39 0.67 -4.17
N ASP A 79 8.75 1.53 -4.96
CA ASP A 79 9.45 2.39 -5.93
C ASP A 79 10.14 3.57 -5.25
N LEU A 80 9.57 4.12 -4.17
CA LEU A 80 10.27 5.04 -3.26
C LEU A 80 11.56 4.44 -2.70
N LYS A 81 11.50 3.19 -2.23
CA LYS A 81 12.68 2.51 -1.68
C LYS A 81 13.71 2.20 -2.75
N ARG A 82 13.27 1.76 -3.93
CA ARG A 82 14.15 1.50 -5.08
C ARG A 82 14.87 2.78 -5.50
N MET A 83 14.15 3.88 -5.61
CA MET A 83 14.72 5.18 -5.97
C MET A 83 15.70 5.66 -4.88
N ALA A 84 15.32 5.57 -3.61
CA ALA A 84 16.18 5.93 -2.49
C ALA A 84 17.50 5.13 -2.45
N ALA A 85 17.45 3.84 -2.83
CA ALA A 85 18.62 2.97 -2.87
C ALA A 85 19.57 3.28 -4.05
N SER A 86 19.09 3.99 -5.07
CA SER A 86 19.89 4.40 -6.23
C SER A 86 20.62 5.73 -6.03
N MET A 87 20.39 6.41 -4.89
CA MET A 87 20.91 7.73 -4.57
C MET A 87 21.90 7.68 -3.40
N PRO A 88 22.76 8.71 -3.23
CA PRO A 88 23.49 8.93 -1.99
C PRO A 88 22.56 8.89 -0.76
N ALA A 89 23.10 8.47 0.38
CA ALA A 89 22.29 8.19 1.56
C ALA A 89 21.47 9.41 2.03
N ASP A 90 22.06 10.61 2.02
CA ASP A 90 21.40 11.87 2.37
C ASP A 90 20.32 12.27 1.36
N GLU A 91 20.58 12.14 0.06
CA GLU A 91 19.62 12.44 -1.00
C GLU A 91 18.43 11.47 -1.02
N GLY A 92 18.66 10.19 -0.72
CA GLY A 92 17.60 9.17 -0.66
C GLY A 92 16.78 9.18 0.64
N ALA A 93 17.21 9.92 1.68
CA ALA A 93 16.54 9.93 2.98
C ALA A 93 15.07 10.37 2.91
N PRO A 94 14.70 11.47 2.22
CA PRO A 94 13.30 11.89 2.11
C PRO A 94 12.38 10.83 1.47
N MET A 95 12.92 10.03 0.54
CA MET A 95 12.16 8.95 -0.09
C MET A 95 11.95 7.77 0.85
N ARG A 96 12.95 7.42 1.68
CA ARG A 96 12.79 6.41 2.75
C ARG A 96 11.78 6.86 3.80
N ASP A 97 11.85 8.13 4.20
CA ASP A 97 10.91 8.71 5.16
C ASP A 97 9.48 8.69 4.62
N THR A 98 9.31 9.05 3.33
CA THR A 98 8.02 8.94 2.64
C THR A 98 7.55 7.49 2.54
N ALA A 99 8.43 6.54 2.22
CA ALA A 99 8.10 5.12 2.18
C ALA A 99 7.63 4.59 3.55
N GLY A 100 8.26 5.04 4.64
CA GLY A 100 7.82 4.76 6.00
C GLY A 100 6.43 5.30 6.30
N MET A 101 6.18 6.59 6.00
CA MET A 101 4.85 7.18 6.17
C MET A 101 3.79 6.41 5.37
N MET A 102 4.06 6.11 4.10
CA MET A 102 3.14 5.34 3.25
C MET A 102 2.91 3.92 3.77
N SER A 103 3.93 3.31 4.39
CA SER A 103 3.78 2.01 5.06
C SER A 103 2.84 2.06 6.26
N LEU A 104 2.85 3.14 7.05
CA LEU A 104 1.87 3.35 8.12
C LEU A 104 0.44 3.56 7.57
N ILE A 105 0.30 4.31 6.47
CA ILE A 105 -1.00 4.49 5.80
C ILE A 105 -1.54 3.14 5.29
N ALA A 106 -0.68 2.34 4.64
CA ALA A 106 -1.03 1.02 4.16
C ALA A 106 -1.43 0.09 5.33
N TYR A 107 -0.67 0.11 6.42
CA TYR A 107 -0.97 -0.66 7.63
C TYR A 107 -2.35 -0.28 8.20
N ALA A 108 -2.60 1.02 8.38
CA ALA A 108 -3.87 1.53 8.89
C ALA A 108 -5.04 1.10 8.00
N THR A 109 -4.88 1.28 6.69
CA THR A 109 -5.88 0.91 5.68
C THR A 109 -6.20 -0.58 5.76
N ILE A 110 -5.20 -1.45 5.72
CA ILE A 110 -5.42 -2.91 5.80
C ILE A 110 -6.04 -3.30 7.14
N SER A 111 -5.56 -2.73 8.24
CA SER A 111 -6.03 -3.06 9.59
C SER A 111 -7.48 -2.68 9.84
N ILE A 112 -7.98 -1.64 9.16
CA ILE A 112 -9.37 -1.19 9.22
C ILE A 112 -10.22 -1.93 8.19
N ASP A 113 -9.81 -1.89 6.92
CA ASP A 113 -10.62 -2.39 5.80
C ASP A 113 -10.67 -3.91 5.73
N LYS A 114 -9.82 -4.64 6.49
CA LYS A 114 -9.95 -6.10 6.66
C LYS A 114 -11.35 -6.55 7.09
N ALA A 115 -12.08 -5.68 7.79
CA ALA A 115 -13.44 -5.94 8.24
C ALA A 115 -14.42 -6.17 7.08
N TYR A 116 -14.12 -5.68 5.87
CA TYR A 116 -14.93 -5.93 4.68
C TYR A 116 -14.71 -7.33 4.08
N CYS A 117 -13.67 -8.04 4.49
CA CYS A 117 -13.30 -9.34 3.93
C CYS A 117 -13.98 -10.47 4.72
N ALA A 118 -14.70 -11.36 4.02
CA ALA A 118 -15.19 -12.58 4.67
C ALA A 118 -14.03 -13.55 4.99
N ASP A 119 -12.94 -13.48 4.23
CA ASP A 119 -11.70 -14.21 4.53
C ASP A 119 -10.76 -13.38 5.40
N ALA A 120 -10.65 -13.73 6.68
CA ALA A 120 -9.70 -13.07 7.59
C ALA A 120 -8.23 -13.32 7.21
N THR A 121 -7.92 -14.43 6.51
CA THR A 121 -6.55 -14.72 6.05
C THR A 121 -6.13 -13.81 4.89
N ALA A 122 -7.12 -13.30 4.13
CA ALA A 122 -7.11 -12.10 3.29
C ALA A 122 -6.10 -11.03 3.72
N ALA A 123 -6.55 -10.26 4.69
CA ALA A 123 -5.80 -9.12 5.19
C ALA A 123 -4.51 -9.54 5.91
N GLY A 124 -4.49 -10.71 6.56
CA GLY A 124 -3.27 -11.25 7.16
C GLY A 124 -2.15 -11.43 6.12
N HIS A 125 -2.48 -11.97 4.96
CA HIS A 125 -1.54 -12.09 3.84
C HIS A 125 -1.05 -10.70 3.37
N ARG A 126 -1.93 -9.71 3.27
CA ARG A 126 -1.53 -8.34 2.88
C ARG A 126 -0.65 -7.65 3.92
N LEU A 127 -0.89 -7.88 5.21
CA LEU A 127 -0.01 -7.38 6.26
C LEU A 127 1.38 -8.01 6.16
N ASN A 128 1.48 -9.32 5.89
CA ASN A 128 2.77 -9.97 5.67
C ASN A 128 3.52 -9.37 4.48
N GLN A 129 2.84 -9.18 3.35
CA GLN A 129 3.42 -8.53 2.17
C GLN A 129 3.86 -7.09 2.47
N LEU A 130 3.07 -6.34 3.25
CA LEU A 130 3.47 -5.01 3.68
C LEU A 130 4.73 -5.07 4.54
N MET A 131 4.87 -6.02 5.47
CA MET A 131 6.08 -6.13 6.28
C MET A 131 7.31 -6.47 5.43
N GLU A 132 7.16 -7.33 4.42
CA GLU A 132 8.22 -7.65 3.46
C GLU A 132 8.64 -6.42 2.64
N ILE A 133 7.68 -5.67 2.10
CA ILE A 133 7.95 -4.48 1.28
C ILE A 133 8.46 -3.31 2.12
N ALA A 134 7.90 -3.10 3.31
CA ALA A 134 8.31 -2.05 4.24
C ALA A 134 9.74 -2.27 4.74
N GLY A 135 10.17 -3.51 4.97
CA GLY A 135 11.54 -3.83 5.38
C GLY A 135 11.96 -3.04 6.63
N THR A 136 12.98 -2.19 6.51
CA THR A 136 13.50 -1.35 7.60
C THR A 136 12.66 -0.11 7.92
N SER A 137 11.64 0.20 7.12
CA SER A 137 10.91 1.47 7.24
C SER A 137 10.31 1.71 8.63
N PHE A 138 9.78 0.69 9.31
CA PHE A 138 9.26 0.88 10.68
C PHE A 138 10.37 1.16 11.71
N ALA A 139 11.56 0.59 11.54
CA ALA A 139 12.70 0.90 12.41
C ALA A 139 13.21 2.33 12.16
N GLU A 140 13.25 2.74 10.89
CA GLU A 140 13.61 4.11 10.48
C GLU A 140 12.62 5.14 11.05
N LEU A 141 11.32 4.85 11.00
CA LEU A 141 10.29 5.68 11.62
C LEU A 141 10.49 5.86 13.13
N LYS A 142 10.89 4.80 13.85
CA LYS A 142 11.21 4.89 15.29
C LYS A 142 12.43 5.77 15.58
N ALA A 143 13.38 5.83 14.64
CA ALA A 143 14.59 6.65 14.76
C ALA A 143 14.36 8.14 14.43
N MET A 144 13.19 8.49 13.88
CA MET A 144 12.85 9.88 13.58
C MET A 144 12.76 10.75 14.84
N PRO A 145 12.95 12.08 14.71
CA PRO A 145 12.73 13.02 15.79
C PRO A 145 11.34 12.84 16.43
N LEU A 146 11.27 13.00 17.77
CA LEU A 146 10.04 12.82 18.54
C LEU A 146 8.86 13.62 17.96
N GLU A 147 9.09 14.87 17.56
CA GLU A 147 8.08 15.74 16.98
C GLU A 147 7.53 15.19 15.65
N THR A 148 8.38 14.59 14.82
CA THR A 148 7.95 13.95 13.57
C THR A 148 7.10 12.72 13.86
N ARG A 149 7.49 11.90 14.83
CA ARG A 149 6.72 10.71 15.24
C ARG A 149 5.34 11.10 15.78
N ARG A 150 5.25 12.13 16.62
CA ARG A 150 3.96 12.67 17.12
C ARG A 150 3.09 13.21 15.98
N MET A 151 3.68 13.94 15.04
CA MET A 151 2.98 14.42 13.86
C MET A 151 2.42 13.24 13.04
N LEU A 152 3.17 12.15 12.86
CA LEU A 152 2.69 10.96 12.16
C LEU A 152 1.54 10.27 12.91
N LEU A 153 1.62 10.12 14.24
CA LEU A 153 0.56 9.58 15.07
C LEU A 153 -0.78 10.31 14.84
N ASP A 154 -0.70 11.63 14.68
CA ASP A 154 -1.82 12.53 14.43
C ASP A 154 -2.30 12.54 12.97
N PHE A 155 -1.38 12.39 12.02
CA PHE A 155 -1.64 12.50 10.58
C PHE A 155 -2.25 11.22 10.01
N ILE A 156 -1.73 10.04 10.36
CA ILE A 156 -2.12 8.77 9.72
C ILE A 156 -3.61 8.45 9.87
N PRO A 157 -4.25 8.60 11.04
CA PRO A 157 -5.69 8.39 11.17
C PRO A 157 -6.52 9.34 10.29
N ARG A 158 -6.07 10.59 10.12
CA ARG A 158 -6.73 11.57 9.24
C ARG A 158 -6.59 11.19 7.78
N ALA A 159 -5.40 10.78 7.35
CA ALA A 159 -5.14 10.32 5.99
C ALA A 159 -6.01 9.11 5.62
N GLU A 160 -6.19 8.16 6.54
CA GLU A 160 -7.10 7.02 6.36
C GLU A 160 -8.54 7.48 6.14
N GLN A 161 -9.05 8.36 7.00
CA GLN A 161 -10.43 8.85 6.93
C GLN A 161 -10.72 9.64 5.65
N MET A 162 -9.76 10.46 5.19
CA MET A 162 -9.90 11.26 3.96
C MET A 162 -10.10 10.38 2.72
N THR A 163 -9.50 9.20 2.72
CA THR A 163 -9.49 8.29 1.58
C THR A 163 -10.51 7.14 1.69
N ALA A 164 -11.10 6.93 2.87
CA ALA A 164 -12.01 5.83 3.16
C ALA A 164 -13.22 5.74 2.22
N LYS A 165 -13.85 6.88 1.90
CA LYS A 165 -15.04 6.88 1.04
C LYS A 165 -14.72 6.49 -0.41
N SER A 166 -13.59 6.95 -0.94
CA SER A 166 -13.18 6.61 -2.31
C SER A 166 -12.89 5.12 -2.46
N ARG A 167 -12.19 4.53 -1.48
CA ARG A 167 -11.87 3.10 -1.48
C ARG A 167 -13.12 2.20 -1.59
N LEU A 168 -14.22 2.61 -0.95
CA LEU A 168 -15.48 1.86 -0.96
C LEU A 168 -16.29 2.04 -2.24
N ARG A 169 -16.38 3.27 -2.74
CA ARG A 169 -17.17 3.59 -3.93
C ARG A 169 -16.61 2.90 -5.18
N ASP A 170 -15.28 2.83 -5.26
CA ASP A 170 -14.59 2.47 -6.49
C ASP A 170 -14.17 0.97 -6.49
N GLY A 171 -14.61 0.18 -5.49
CA GLY A 171 -14.38 -1.28 -5.40
C GLY A 171 -12.94 -1.69 -5.10
N TYR A 172 -12.07 -0.72 -4.77
CA TYR A 172 -10.64 -0.88 -4.59
C TYR A 172 -10.23 -1.67 -3.33
N ASP A 173 -11.17 -1.89 -2.43
CA ASP A 173 -11.05 -2.79 -1.28
C ASP A 173 -11.04 -4.29 -1.67
N SER A 174 -11.33 -4.63 -2.94
CA SER A 174 -11.25 -6.01 -3.43
C SER A 174 -9.87 -6.63 -3.23
N PHE A 175 -8.79 -5.85 -3.42
CA PHE A 175 -7.41 -6.33 -3.30
C PHE A 175 -7.09 -6.83 -1.88
N ILE A 176 -7.60 -6.14 -0.85
CA ILE A 176 -7.37 -6.48 0.56
C ILE A 176 -7.98 -7.85 0.89
N CYS A 177 -9.06 -8.22 0.20
CA CYS A 177 -9.76 -9.49 0.38
C CYS A 177 -9.25 -10.60 -0.54
N ARG A 178 -8.21 -10.35 -1.34
CA ARG A 178 -7.59 -11.34 -2.23
C ARG A 178 -6.32 -11.97 -1.64
N GLY A 179 -5.98 -13.16 -2.13
CA GLY A 179 -4.80 -13.95 -1.73
C GLY A 179 -5.01 -14.80 -0.47
N GLY A 180 -6.26 -14.89 0.00
CA GLY A 180 -6.62 -15.65 1.19
C GLY A 180 -6.82 -17.13 0.93
N MET A 181 -7.07 -17.88 2.00
CA MET A 181 -7.34 -19.31 1.96
C MET A 181 -8.55 -19.66 1.09
N MET A 182 -9.61 -18.83 1.08
CA MET A 182 -10.78 -19.10 0.23
C MET A 182 -10.46 -18.97 -1.26
N GLU A 183 -9.67 -17.97 -1.66
CA GLU A 183 -9.21 -17.81 -3.05
C GLU A 183 -8.29 -18.97 -3.44
N MET A 184 -7.37 -19.34 -2.54
CA MET A 184 -6.46 -20.48 -2.72
C MET A 184 -7.22 -21.79 -2.93
N MET A 185 -8.21 -22.08 -2.06
CA MET A 185 -9.05 -23.27 -2.18
C MET A 185 -9.91 -23.25 -3.43
N THR A 186 -10.37 -22.08 -3.86
CA THR A 186 -11.13 -21.92 -5.11
C THR A 186 -10.24 -22.24 -6.31
N GLY A 187 -9.02 -21.70 -6.36
CA GLY A 187 -8.07 -21.99 -7.44
C GLY A 187 -7.63 -23.44 -7.49
N LEU A 188 -7.37 -24.06 -6.34
CA LEU A 188 -7.06 -25.50 -6.26
C LEU A 188 -8.20 -26.40 -6.75
N ARG A 189 -9.46 -25.97 -6.59
CA ARG A 189 -10.63 -26.67 -7.14
C ARG A 189 -10.84 -26.41 -8.62
N ALA A 190 -10.48 -25.21 -9.09
CA ALA A 190 -10.62 -24.80 -10.49
C ALA A 190 -9.56 -25.43 -11.40
N GLY A 191 -8.38 -25.79 -10.87
CA GLY A 191 -7.34 -26.46 -11.65
C GLY A 191 -6.06 -26.75 -10.87
N ALA A 192 -5.09 -27.34 -11.57
CA ALA A 192 -3.78 -27.65 -11.00
C ALA A 192 -2.94 -26.36 -10.82
N PRO A 193 -2.13 -26.27 -9.75
CA PRO A 193 -1.14 -25.21 -9.61
C PRO A 193 -0.19 -25.16 -10.81
N LYS A 194 0.16 -23.95 -11.26
CA LYS A 194 1.09 -23.73 -12.37
C LYS A 194 2.45 -23.36 -11.81
N GLU A 195 3.48 -24.11 -12.18
CA GLU A 195 4.86 -23.77 -11.82
C GLU A 195 5.26 -22.45 -12.48
N VAL A 196 5.91 -21.57 -11.73
CA VAL A 196 6.43 -20.28 -12.19
C VAL A 196 7.91 -20.16 -11.82
N PRO A 197 8.67 -19.26 -12.49
CA PRO A 197 10.05 -19.01 -12.13
C PRO A 197 10.19 -18.70 -10.64
N THR A 198 11.07 -19.43 -9.96
CA THR A 198 11.37 -19.18 -8.55
C THR A 198 12.09 -17.83 -8.43
N PRO A 199 11.60 -16.91 -7.56
CA PRO A 199 12.25 -15.62 -7.34
C PRO A 199 13.72 -15.77 -6.91
N PRO A 200 14.60 -14.79 -7.21
CA PRO A 200 15.98 -14.80 -6.76
C PRO A 200 16.10 -15.04 -5.25
N GLY A 201 16.93 -16.00 -4.84
CA GLY A 201 17.09 -16.40 -3.44
C GLY A 201 16.10 -17.45 -2.94
N GLY A 202 15.11 -17.85 -3.74
CA GLY A 202 14.21 -18.96 -3.42
C GLY A 202 14.87 -20.33 -3.67
N ILE A 203 14.64 -21.29 -2.76
CA ILE A 203 15.02 -22.69 -2.93
C ILE A 203 13.77 -23.49 -3.32
N GLY A 204 13.87 -24.30 -4.38
CA GLY A 204 12.80 -25.20 -4.81
C GLY A 204 11.94 -24.66 -5.95
N ARG A 205 10.75 -25.26 -6.12
CA ARG A 205 9.77 -24.92 -7.17
C ARG A 205 8.73 -23.97 -6.62
N THR A 206 8.42 -22.92 -7.37
CA THR A 206 7.36 -21.96 -7.02
C THR A 206 6.12 -22.25 -7.86
N PHE A 207 4.95 -22.24 -7.22
CA PHE A 207 3.68 -22.46 -7.91
C PHE A 207 2.76 -21.26 -7.74
N THR A 208 1.99 -20.98 -8.78
CA THR A 208 0.86 -20.04 -8.73
C THR A 208 -0.44 -20.81 -8.80
N ILE A 209 -1.44 -20.31 -8.10
CA ILE A 209 -2.78 -20.87 -8.06
C ILE A 209 -3.71 -19.75 -8.51
N ASP A 210 -4.42 -20.03 -9.60
CA ASP A 210 -5.32 -19.08 -10.26
C ASP A 210 -6.77 -19.47 -9.90
N PRO A 211 -7.54 -18.61 -9.22
CA PRO A 211 -8.94 -18.87 -8.90
C PRO A 211 -9.87 -18.83 -10.13
N GLY A 212 -9.33 -18.49 -11.31
CA GLY A 212 -10.05 -18.40 -12.57
C GLY A 212 -10.57 -16.99 -12.86
N THR A 213 -10.87 -16.76 -14.14
CA THR A 213 -11.43 -15.48 -14.61
C THR A 213 -12.80 -15.24 -13.97
N GLY A 214 -12.95 -14.14 -13.23
CA GLY A 214 -14.22 -13.74 -12.61
C GLY A 214 -14.36 -14.09 -11.13
N TYR A 215 -13.34 -14.68 -10.48
CA TYR A 215 -13.34 -14.79 -9.03
C TYR A 215 -13.46 -13.41 -8.39
N LYS A 216 -14.45 -13.27 -7.51
CA LYS A 216 -14.63 -12.11 -6.63
C LYS A 216 -14.51 -12.57 -5.19
N PRO A 217 -13.64 -11.94 -4.38
CA PRO A 217 -13.50 -12.32 -2.99
C PRO A 217 -14.82 -12.07 -2.24
N PRO A 218 -15.28 -13.02 -1.41
CA PRO A 218 -16.48 -12.84 -0.64
C PRO A 218 -16.31 -11.71 0.40
N ARG A 219 -17.40 -10.95 0.58
CA ARG A 219 -17.44 -9.83 1.51
C ARG A 219 -18.10 -10.21 2.82
N ALA A 220 -17.64 -9.60 3.90
CA ALA A 220 -18.29 -9.72 5.18
C ALA A 220 -19.67 -9.03 5.16
N ASP A 221 -20.49 -9.37 6.14
CA ASP A 221 -21.74 -8.66 6.40
C ASP A 221 -21.48 -7.16 6.67
N PRO A 222 -22.20 -6.23 6.03
CA PRO A 222 -21.95 -4.79 6.16
C PRO A 222 -22.10 -4.24 7.59
N GLU A 223 -23.07 -4.72 8.36
CA GLU A 223 -23.29 -4.24 9.74
C GLU A 223 -22.16 -4.71 10.65
N LYS A 224 -21.77 -5.99 10.52
CA LYS A 224 -20.61 -6.54 11.21
C LYS A 224 -19.33 -5.80 10.84
N ALA A 225 -19.12 -5.53 9.55
CA ALA A 225 -17.96 -4.80 9.06
C ALA A 225 -17.90 -3.38 9.65
N ALA A 226 -19.02 -2.66 9.68
CA ALA A 226 -19.09 -1.31 10.24
C ALA A 226 -18.67 -1.25 11.72
N SER A 227 -19.15 -2.20 12.53
CA SER A 227 -18.76 -2.30 13.94
C SER A 227 -17.26 -2.56 14.11
N GLN A 228 -16.71 -3.50 13.34
CA GLN A 228 -15.28 -3.84 13.39
C GLN A 228 -14.38 -2.70 12.91
N ILE A 229 -14.83 -1.91 11.93
CA ILE A 229 -14.12 -0.71 11.46
C ILE A 229 -14.06 0.35 12.54
N ALA A 230 -15.18 0.60 13.24
CA ALA A 230 -15.20 1.55 14.35
C ALA A 230 -14.24 1.13 15.46
N GLU A 231 -14.23 -0.17 15.81
CA GLU A 231 -13.30 -0.73 16.79
C GLU A 231 -11.84 -0.61 16.34
N ALA A 232 -11.54 -0.93 15.07
CA ALA A 232 -10.20 -0.83 14.52
C ALA A 232 -9.70 0.63 14.52
N ARG A 233 -10.55 1.58 14.13
CA ARG A 233 -10.24 3.02 14.19
C ARG A 233 -9.99 3.52 15.60
N ALA A 234 -10.75 3.04 16.59
CA ALA A 234 -10.55 3.40 17.98
C ALA A 234 -9.21 2.87 18.54
N LYS A 235 -8.76 1.70 18.08
CA LYS A 235 -7.48 1.09 18.49
C LYS A 235 -6.27 1.64 17.73
N LEU A 236 -6.48 2.17 16.53
CA LEU A 236 -5.40 2.58 15.63
C LEU A 236 -4.38 3.53 16.28
N PRO A 237 -4.77 4.59 17.03
CA PRO A 237 -3.79 5.48 17.66
C PRO A 237 -2.82 4.76 18.60
N SER A 238 -3.31 3.84 19.43
CA SER A 238 -2.45 3.07 20.33
C SER A 238 -1.50 2.14 19.57
N VAL A 239 -1.98 1.50 18.50
CA VAL A 239 -1.13 0.64 17.67
C VAL A 239 -0.05 1.47 16.95
N LEU A 240 -0.41 2.62 16.41
CA LEU A 240 0.54 3.52 15.76
C LEU A 240 1.56 4.07 16.75
N ALA A 241 1.17 4.43 17.97
CA ALA A 241 2.08 4.85 19.02
C ALA A 241 3.17 3.78 19.26
N ASN A 242 2.79 2.50 19.30
CA ASN A 242 3.73 1.40 19.50
C ASN A 242 4.70 1.24 18.32
N MET A 243 4.16 1.29 17.11
CA MET A 243 4.93 1.23 15.88
C MET A 243 5.89 2.41 15.76
N LEU A 244 5.55 3.56 16.34
CA LEU A 244 6.37 4.77 16.39
C LEU A 244 7.26 4.83 17.64
N GLY A 245 7.15 3.91 18.60
CA GLY A 245 7.91 3.96 19.86
C GLY A 245 7.56 5.18 20.72
N LEU A 246 6.28 5.54 20.77
CA LEU A 246 5.70 6.62 21.57
C LEU A 246 4.94 6.11 22.80
N ASP A 247 4.97 4.81 23.04
CA ASP A 247 4.40 4.21 24.23
C ASP A 247 5.35 4.46 25.39
N ASP A 248 4.88 5.20 26.41
CA ASP A 248 5.53 5.32 27.71
C ASP A 248 5.31 4.04 28.54
#